data_AF-A0A2N8KR25-F1
#
_entry.id   AF-A0A2N8KR25-F1
#
_cell.length_a   1.000
_cell.length_b   1.000
_cell.length_c   1.000
_cell.angle_alpha   90.00
_cell.angle_beta   90.00
_cell.angle_gamma   90.00
#
_symmetry.space_group_name_H-M   'P 1'
#
loop_
_entity.id
_entity.type
_entity.pdbx_description
1 polymer ?
#
loop_
_entity_poly.entity_id
_entity_poly.type
_entity_poly.pdbx_seq_one_letter_code
_entity_poly.pdbx_strand_id
1 'polypeptide(L)' 'MRAANKALAKGDRAALNDMGFSLEHVDELQANGGFPSTSIRNNTQMITYLRSVRGAVPMEPVLLV' A
#
# COMPACT_ATOMS: atom_id res chain seq x y z
N MET A 1 -4.11 -0.84 -0.93
CA MET A 1 -4.86 -0.20 -2.03
C MET A 1 -5.66 -1.18 -2.89
N ARG A 2 -5.05 -2.09 -3.68
CA ARG A 2 -5.83 -3.05 -4.51
C ARG A 2 -6.79 -3.93 -3.71
N ALA A 3 -6.33 -4.46 -2.58
CA ALA A 3 -7.17 -5.25 -1.66
C ALA A 3 -8.35 -4.42 -1.11
N ALA A 4 -8.10 -3.17 -0.74
CA ALA A 4 -9.14 -2.25 -0.29
C ALA A 4 -10.19 -1.99 -1.39
N ASN A 5 -9.79 -1.71 -2.63
CA ASN A 5 -10.75 -1.57 -3.74
C ASN A 5 -11.56 -2.86 -3.96
N LYS A 6 -10.94 -4.03 -3.80
CA LYS A 6 -11.65 -5.32 -3.93
C LYS A 6 -12.67 -5.53 -2.81
N ALA A 7 -12.31 -5.17 -1.58
CA ALA A 7 -13.23 -5.23 -0.44
C ALA A 7 -14.38 -4.22 -0.60
N LEU A 8 -14.06 -2.99 -1.00
CA LEU A 8 -15.04 -1.93 -1.28
C LEU A 8 -16.05 -2.35 -2.35
N ALA A 9 -15.57 -2.91 -3.48
CA ALA A 9 -16.44 -3.39 -4.56
C ALA A 9 -17.39 -4.52 -4.12
N LYS A 10 -17.05 -5.24 -3.06
CA LYS A 10 -17.89 -6.30 -2.46
C LYS A 10 -18.77 -5.80 -1.31
N GLY A 11 -18.64 -4.54 -0.90
CA GLY A 11 -19.28 -4.03 0.31
C GLY A 11 -18.73 -4.64 1.61
N ASP A 12 -17.54 -5.23 1.57
CA ASP A 12 -16.93 -5.95 2.69
C ASP A 12 -16.27 -4.98 3.68
N ARG A 13 -17.10 -4.36 4.53
CA ARG A 13 -16.65 -3.40 5.55
C ARG A 13 -15.77 -4.05 6.62
N ALA A 14 -15.95 -5.35 6.88
CA ALA A 14 -15.10 -6.09 7.82
C ALA A 14 -13.66 -6.17 7.31
N ALA A 15 -13.48 -6.58 6.04
CA ALA A 15 -12.15 -6.60 5.44
C ALA A 15 -11.49 -5.21 5.37
N LEU A 16 -12.27 -4.14 5.17
CA LEU A 16 -11.74 -2.77 5.22
C LEU A 16 -11.31 -2.38 6.65
N ASN A 17 -12.08 -2.74 7.67
CA ASN A 17 -11.71 -2.52 9.07
C ASN A 17 -10.43 -3.31 9.44
N ASP A 18 -10.33 -4.57 9.02
CA ASP A 18 -9.13 -5.41 9.23
C ASP A 18 -7.88 -4.83 8.56
N MET A 19 -8.06 -4.09 7.45
CA MET A 19 -6.98 -3.35 6.78
C MET A 19 -6.62 -2.02 7.49
N GLY A 20 -7.31 -1.67 8.57
CA GLY A 20 -7.08 -0.47 9.37
C GLY A 20 -7.82 0.78 8.88
N PHE A 21 -8.82 0.64 8.02
CA PHE A 21 -9.65 1.79 7.61
C PHE A 21 -10.67 2.12 8.71
N SER A 22 -10.70 3.37 9.14
CA SER A 22 -11.80 3.91 9.95
C SER A 22 -13.08 3.99 9.12
N LEU A 23 -14.23 4.12 9.79
CA LEU A 23 -15.51 4.29 9.10
C LEU A 23 -15.51 5.53 8.18
N GLU A 24 -14.95 6.65 8.65
CA GLU A 24 -14.80 7.88 7.86
C GLU A 24 -13.99 7.63 6.58
N HIS A 25 -12.85 6.94 6.68
CA HIS A 25 -12.05 6.62 5.50
C HIS A 25 -12.75 5.65 4.54
N VAL A 26 -13.58 4.73 5.05
CA VAL A 26 -14.38 3.83 4.20
C VAL A 26 -15.42 4.61 3.42
N ASP A 27 -16.11 5.55 4.07
CA ASP A 27 -17.15 6.35 3.44
C ASP A 27 -16.55 7.30 2.38
N GLU A 28 -15.37 7.89 2.65
CA GLU A 28 -14.59 8.61 1.65
C GLU A 28 -14.16 7.73 0.48
N LEU A 29 -13.66 6.52 0.75
CA LEU A 29 -13.33 5.55 -0.30
C LEU A 29 -14.55 5.25 -1.16
N GLN A 30 -15.71 5.08 -0.55
CA GLN A 30 -16.94 4.76 -1.26
C GLN A 30 -17.41 5.93 -2.13
N ALA A 31 -17.40 7.16 -1.59
CA ALA A 31 -17.75 8.36 -2.34
C ALA A 31 -16.85 8.58 -3.56
N ASN A 32 -15.57 8.22 -3.44
CA ASN A 32 -14.57 8.39 -4.51
C ASN A 32 -14.44 7.17 -5.45
N GLY A 33 -15.20 6.09 -5.22
CA GLY A 33 -15.08 4.85 -6.02
C GLY A 33 -13.78 4.06 -5.78
N GLY A 34 -13.15 4.26 -4.62
CA GLY A 34 -11.92 3.62 -4.19
C GLY A 34 -10.66 4.37 -4.61
N PHE A 35 -9.52 3.67 -4.55
CA PHE A 35 -8.25 4.23 -4.99
C PHE A 35 -8.17 4.29 -6.53
N PRO A 36 -7.82 5.43 -7.13
CA PRO A 36 -7.65 5.53 -8.57
C PRO A 36 -6.46 4.68 -9.06
N SER A 37 -6.54 4.24 -10.31
CA SER A 37 -5.53 3.39 -10.95
C SER A 37 -4.14 4.02 -10.97
N THR A 38 -4.07 5.35 -11.10
CA THR A 38 -2.84 6.15 -11.04
C THR A 38 -2.15 6.04 -9.68
N SER A 39 -2.90 6.23 -8.58
CA SER A 39 -2.37 6.07 -7.22
C SER A 39 -1.89 4.64 -6.95
N ILE A 40 -2.62 3.63 -7.43
CA ILE A 40 -2.22 2.23 -7.33
C ILE A 40 -0.90 1.98 -8.07
N ARG A 41 -0.76 2.53 -9.28
CA ARG A 41 0.48 2.40 -10.08
C ARG A 41 1.64 3.09 -9.40
N ASN A 42 1.47 4.33 -8.96
CA ASN A 42 2.51 5.12 -8.29
C ASN A 42 2.98 4.42 -7.00
N ASN A 43 2.04 3.93 -6.18
CA ASN A 43 2.37 3.19 -4.96
C ASN A 43 3.15 1.89 -5.29
N THR A 44 2.75 1.17 -6.33
CA THR A 44 3.47 -0.04 -6.78
C THR A 44 4.90 0.28 -7.19
N GLN A 45 5.11 1.34 -7.98
CA GLN A 45 6.44 1.78 -8.40
C GLN A 45 7.30 2.21 -7.20
N MET A 46 6.73 2.96 -6.27
CA MET A 46 7.42 3.40 -5.06
C MET A 46 7.84 2.22 -4.18
N ILE A 47 6.97 1.22 -3.99
CA ILE A 47 7.32 0.00 -3.24
C ILE A 47 8.46 -0.76 -3.92
N THR A 48 8.42 -0.90 -5.25
CA THR A 48 9.51 -1.53 -6.01
C THR A 48 10.83 -0.79 -5.83
N TYR A 49 10.80 0.55 -5.92
CA TYR A 49 11.97 1.39 -5.69
C TYR A 49 12.52 1.25 -4.27
N LEU A 50 11.64 1.31 -3.26
CA LEU A 50 12.07 1.17 -1.86
C LEU A 50 12.68 -0.22 -1.60
N ARG A 51 12.17 -1.27 -2.24
CA ARG A 51 12.77 -2.61 -2.17
C ARG A 51 14.15 -2.68 -2.83
N SER A 52 14.34 -2.00 -3.97
CA SER A 52 15.65 -1.97 -4.64
C SER A 52 16.68 -1.18 -3.83
N VAL A 53 16.28 -0.07 -3.22
CA VAL A 53 17.19 0.74 -2.36
C VAL A 53 17.50 0.02 -1.05
N ARG A 54 16.50 -0.62 -0.42
CA ARG A 54 16.70 -1.37 0.84
C ARG A 54 17.50 -2.66 0.67
N GLY A 55 17.58 -3.20 -0.55
CA GLY A 55 18.47 -4.32 -0.89
C GLY A 55 19.92 -3.92 -1.20
N ALA A 56 20.22 -2.61 -1.26
CA ALA A 56 21.53 -2.07 -1.59
C ALA A 56 22.23 -1.45 -0.38
N VAL A 57 22.21 -2.11 0.78
CA VAL A 57 23.18 -1.82 1.84
C VAL A 57 24.49 -2.53 1.47
N PRO A 58 25.58 -1.81 1.11
CA PRO A 58 26.89 -2.42 1.12
C PRO A 58 27.19 -2.75 2.58
N MET A 59 27.31 -4.05 2.87
CA MET A 59 27.96 -4.49 4.10
C MET A 59 29.44 -4.10 3.91
N GLU A 60 29.82 -2.95 4.44
CA GLU A 60 31.23 -2.55 4.54
C GLU A 60 32.02 -3.76 5.07
N PRO A 61 33.05 -4.26 4.37
CA PRO A 61 33.90 -5.28 4.95
C PRO A 61 34.58 -4.64 6.15
N VAL A 62 34.34 -5.21 7.33
CA VAL A 62 35.15 -4.91 8.51
C VAL A 62 36.59 -5.24 8.12
N LEU A 63 37.36 -4.22 7.75
CA LEU A 63 38.81 -4.34 7.60
C LEU A 63 39.35 -4.58 9.00
N LEU A 64 39.67 -5.85 9.24
CA LEU A 64 40.41 -6.30 10.40
C LEU A 64 41.88 -5.94 10.15
N VAL A 65 42.31 -4.82 10.72
CA VAL A 65 43.73 -4.49 10.98
C VAL A 65 43.84 -3.99 12.40
#